data_AF-H5TVM6-F1
#
_entry.id   AF-H5TVM6-F1
#
_cell.length_a   1.000
_cell.length_b   1.000
_cell.length_c   1.000
_cell.angle_alpha   90.00
_cell.angle_beta   90.00
_cell.angle_gamma   90.00
#
_symmetry.space_group_name_H-M   'P 1'
#
loop_
_entity.id
_entity.type
_entity.pdbx_description
1 polymer ?
#
loop_
_entity_poly.entity_id
_entity_poly.type
_entity_poly.pdbx_seq_one_letter_code
_entity_poly.pdbx_strand_id
1 'polypeptide(L)'
;SDDLVAVTLLSVDIPGQAALRITGDNDSSYAASVGEQLRLLPTDVELVDADDELLSTAEKLWTLLRDNRGVGTTKTSKLLARKRPHLLPVIDSVVKRAVGHNPRRHNFYRNLRAALTADDRRLHARLIEIRDDAEIGDDISAIRVFDILAWMWGSGRTLLDPERGELSARPSVEDGK
;
A
#
# COMPACT_ATOMS: atom_id res chain seq x y z
N SER A 1 16.99 -10.28 -5.44
CA SER A 1 16.40 -10.83 -6.68
C SER A 1 14.92 -11.18 -6.59
N ASP A 2 14.41 -11.76 -5.49
CA ASP A 2 13.02 -12.28 -5.43
C ASP A 2 11.89 -11.26 -5.64
N ASP A 3 12.09 -9.99 -5.26
CA ASP A 3 11.01 -9.00 -5.28
C ASP A 3 10.54 -8.61 -6.69
N LEU A 4 11.42 -8.61 -7.69
CA LEU A 4 11.02 -8.29 -9.07
C LEU A 4 10.14 -9.39 -9.66
N VAL A 5 10.48 -10.65 -9.39
CA VAL A 5 9.65 -11.80 -9.79
C VAL A 5 8.29 -11.73 -9.08
N ALA A 6 8.27 -11.47 -7.77
CA ALA A 6 7.02 -11.31 -7.02
C ALA A 6 6.14 -10.15 -7.53
N VAL A 7 6.75 -9.05 -8.01
CA VAL A 7 6.01 -7.89 -8.54
C VAL A 7 5.37 -8.23 -9.89
N THR A 8 6.04 -9.01 -10.75
CA THR A 8 5.40 -9.52 -11.97
C THR A 8 4.19 -10.41 -11.67
N LEU A 9 4.25 -11.21 -10.61
CA LEU A 9 3.12 -12.04 -10.13
C LEU A 9 1.95 -11.22 -9.56
N LEU A 10 2.20 -9.98 -9.12
CA LEU A 10 1.16 -9.01 -8.71
C LEU A 10 0.53 -8.27 -9.91
N SER A 11 0.72 -8.78 -11.14
CA SER A 11 0.34 -8.15 -12.41
C SER A 11 0.92 -6.74 -12.56
N VAL A 12 2.16 -6.55 -12.11
CA VAL A 12 2.90 -5.31 -12.27
C VAL A 12 4.17 -5.56 -13.06
N ASP A 13 4.19 -5.06 -14.29
CA ASP A 13 5.38 -5.09 -15.12
C ASP A 13 6.32 -3.94 -14.77
N ILE A 14 7.48 -4.21 -14.17
CA ILE A 14 8.53 -3.19 -13.97
C ILE A 14 9.37 -3.12 -15.24
N PRO A 15 9.52 -1.94 -15.88
CA PRO A 15 10.35 -1.82 -17.07
C PRO A 15 11.75 -2.37 -16.84
N GLY A 16 12.27 -3.19 -17.76
CA GLY A 16 13.55 -3.88 -17.57
C GLY A 16 14.72 -2.96 -17.22
N GLN A 17 14.78 -1.76 -17.81
CA GLN A 17 15.81 -0.77 -17.46
C GLN A 17 15.70 -0.27 -16.00
N ALA A 18 14.48 -0.10 -15.49
CA ALA A 18 14.27 0.26 -14.09
C ALA A 18 14.60 -0.91 -13.16
N ALA A 19 14.27 -2.14 -13.57
CA ALA A 19 14.62 -3.35 -12.84
C ALA A 19 16.14 -3.46 -12.66
N LEU A 20 16.90 -3.40 -13.76
CA LEU A 20 18.38 -3.45 -13.77
C LEU A 20 19.00 -2.33 -12.92
N ARG A 21 18.40 -1.15 -12.92
CA ARG A 21 18.86 -0.03 -12.10
C ARG A 21 18.63 -0.25 -10.62
N ILE A 22 17.44 -0.72 -10.25
CA ILE A 22 17.08 -1.03 -8.86
C ILE A 22 17.92 -2.20 -8.32
N THR A 23 18.25 -3.20 -9.14
CA THR A 23 19.09 -4.34 -8.75
C THR A 23 20.58 -4.02 -8.75
N GLY A 24 21.00 -2.94 -9.41
CA GLY A 24 22.38 -2.49 -9.46
C GLY A 24 23.18 -3.04 -10.64
N ASP A 25 22.52 -3.72 -11.58
CA ASP A 25 23.13 -4.32 -12.77
C ASP A 25 23.65 -3.27 -13.76
N ASN A 26 23.03 -2.08 -13.80
CA ASN A 26 23.48 -0.96 -14.64
C ASN A 26 23.75 0.34 -13.86
N ASP A 27 23.48 0.39 -12.56
CA ASP A 27 23.73 1.56 -11.70
C ASP A 27 23.84 1.15 -10.22
N SER A 28 25.04 0.68 -9.85
CA SER A 28 25.33 0.22 -8.48
C SER A 28 25.19 1.34 -7.43
N SER A 29 25.44 2.60 -7.81
CA SER A 29 25.32 3.75 -6.91
C SER A 29 23.87 4.02 -6.53
N TYR A 30 22.95 3.89 -7.50
CA TYR A 30 21.52 4.02 -7.27
C TYR A 30 20.99 2.85 -6.43
N ALA A 31 21.36 1.62 -6.75
CA ALA A 31 20.98 0.45 -5.96
C ALA A 31 21.48 0.53 -4.51
N ALA A 32 22.69 1.05 -4.28
CA ALA A 32 23.21 1.31 -2.94
C ALA A 32 22.38 2.36 -2.20
N SER A 33 21.94 3.42 -2.88
CA SER A 33 21.07 4.46 -2.31
C SER A 33 19.70 3.90 -1.93
N VAL A 34 19.09 3.07 -2.79
CA VAL A 34 17.84 2.37 -2.48
C VAL A 34 18.02 1.43 -1.28
N GLY A 35 19.11 0.65 -1.27
CA GLY A 35 19.46 -0.27 -0.20
C GLY A 35 19.67 0.43 1.14
N GLU A 36 20.27 1.62 1.14
CA GLU A 36 20.47 2.43 2.34
C GLU A 36 19.14 2.92 2.90
N GLN A 37 18.28 3.49 2.05
CA GLN A 37 16.95 3.92 2.51
C GLN A 37 16.12 2.72 3.02
N LEU A 38 16.24 1.54 2.42
CA LEU A 38 15.59 0.34 2.94
C LEU A 38 16.16 -0.05 4.31
N ARG A 39 17.47 0.00 4.54
CA ARG A 39 18.06 -0.32 5.86
C ARG A 39 17.55 0.60 6.98
N LEU A 40 17.30 1.87 6.66
CA LEU A 40 16.73 2.84 7.62
C LEU A 40 15.26 2.59 7.94
N LEU A 41 14.56 1.77 7.16
CA LEU A 41 13.17 1.39 7.42
C LEU A 41 13.15 -0.01 8.08
N PRO A 42 12.73 -0.14 9.35
CA PRO A 42 12.55 -1.43 10.00
C PRO A 42 11.50 -2.27 9.28
N THR A 43 11.60 -3.60 9.39
CA THR A 43 10.67 -4.54 8.72
C THR A 43 9.42 -4.87 9.53
N ASP A 44 9.46 -4.61 10.83
CA ASP A 44 8.51 -5.04 11.86
C ASP A 44 7.75 -3.88 12.52
N VAL A 45 8.08 -2.62 12.18
CA VAL A 45 7.33 -1.46 12.67
C VAL A 45 6.01 -1.33 11.91
N GLU A 46 4.91 -1.26 12.67
CA GLU A 46 3.59 -1.00 12.12
C GLU A 46 3.38 0.48 11.80
N LEU A 47 2.61 0.78 10.75
CA LEU A 47 2.28 2.16 10.37
C LEU A 47 1.63 2.97 11.50
N VAL A 48 0.84 2.32 12.35
CA VAL A 48 0.19 2.97 13.50
C VAL A 48 1.20 3.45 14.55
N ASP A 49 2.36 2.80 14.63
CA ASP A 49 3.43 3.08 15.60
C ASP A 49 4.60 3.89 14.99
N ALA A 50 4.65 4.02 13.66
CA ALA A 50 5.65 4.82 12.97
C ALA A 50 5.66 6.27 13.48
N ASP A 51 6.82 6.91 13.54
CA ASP A 51 6.95 8.34 13.80
C ASP A 51 7.11 9.16 12.50
N ASP A 52 7.16 10.48 12.62
CA ASP A 52 7.26 11.37 11.46
C ASP A 52 8.60 11.28 10.72
N GLU A 53 9.67 10.88 11.42
CA GLU A 53 11.01 10.69 10.85
C GLU A 53 11.05 9.44 9.99
N LEU A 54 10.46 8.35 10.47
CA LEU A 54 10.32 7.11 9.73
C LEU A 54 9.45 7.31 8.48
N LEU A 55 8.34 8.06 8.60
CA LEU A 55 7.52 8.41 7.43
C LEU A 55 8.28 9.29 6.43
N SER A 56 9.10 10.23 6.89
CA SER A 56 9.96 11.04 6.02
C SER A 56 10.97 10.17 5.26
N THR A 57 11.54 9.16 5.92
CA THR A 57 12.44 8.18 5.28
C THR A 57 11.71 7.35 4.21
N ALA A 58 10.48 6.92 4.49
CA ALA A 58 9.66 6.22 3.50
C ALA A 58 9.30 7.11 2.29
N GLU A 59 9.05 8.40 2.51
CA GLU A 59 8.79 9.39 1.46
C GLU A 59 10.01 9.62 0.55
N LYS A 60 11.22 9.62 1.13
CA LYS A 60 12.48 9.70 0.36
C LYS A 60 12.66 8.47 -0.53
N LEU A 61 12.47 7.27 0.02
CA LEU A 61 12.54 6.03 -0.76
C LEU A 61 11.47 5.99 -1.87
N TRP A 62 10.26 6.43 -1.57
CA TRP A 62 9.20 6.56 -2.58
C TRP A 62 9.62 7.45 -3.74
N THR A 63 10.16 8.63 -3.44
CA THR A 63 10.62 9.59 -4.45
C THR A 63 11.72 8.97 -5.31
N LEU A 64 12.72 8.35 -4.67
CA LEU A 64 13.83 7.70 -5.36
C LEU A 64 13.37 6.62 -6.35
N LEU A 65 12.36 5.82 -5.99
CA LEU A 65 11.81 4.79 -6.87
C LEU A 65 10.92 5.38 -7.98
N ARG A 66 10.15 6.44 -7.68
CA ARG A 66 9.27 7.13 -8.63
C ARG A 66 10.02 7.82 -9.77
N ASP A 67 11.27 8.17 -9.55
CA ASP A 67 12.13 8.80 -10.56
C ASP A 67 12.55 7.84 -11.68
N ASN A 68 12.33 6.53 -11.52
CA ASN A 68 12.55 5.60 -12.62
C ASN A 68 11.48 5.74 -13.70
N ARG A 69 11.92 5.86 -14.96
CA ARG A 69 11.03 5.92 -16.12
C ARG A 69 10.12 4.68 -16.15
N GLY A 70 8.82 4.93 -16.22
CA GLY A 70 7.80 3.89 -16.28
C GLY A 70 7.45 3.24 -14.93
N VAL A 71 8.06 3.65 -13.82
CA VAL A 71 7.74 3.18 -12.45
C VAL A 71 6.78 4.16 -11.77
N GLY A 72 5.51 4.15 -12.20
CA GLY A 72 4.43 5.00 -11.67
C GLY A 72 4.01 4.69 -10.22
N THR A 73 3.09 5.49 -9.66
CA THR A 73 2.53 5.36 -8.29
C THR A 73 2.21 3.92 -7.88
N THR A 74 1.44 3.20 -8.70
CA THR A 74 1.02 1.82 -8.39
C THR A 74 2.19 0.85 -8.33
N LYS A 75 3.21 1.05 -9.17
CA LYS A 75 4.40 0.21 -9.19
C LYS A 75 5.25 0.45 -7.96
N THR A 76 5.50 1.72 -7.65
CA THR A 76 6.24 2.11 -6.44
C THR A 76 5.56 1.62 -5.18
N SER A 77 4.25 1.84 -5.05
CA SER A 77 3.53 1.42 -3.84
C SER A 77 3.57 -0.08 -3.65
N LYS A 78 3.40 -0.87 -4.72
CA LYS A 78 3.44 -2.33 -4.62
C LYS A 78 4.84 -2.85 -4.27
N LEU A 79 5.89 -2.26 -4.83
CA LEU A 79 7.28 -2.57 -4.46
C LEU A 79 7.52 -2.29 -2.96
N LEU A 80 7.12 -1.11 -2.49
CA LEU A 80 7.33 -0.70 -1.11
C LEU A 80 6.48 -1.50 -0.12
N ALA A 81 5.21 -1.74 -0.47
CA ALA A 81 4.31 -2.58 0.31
C ALA A 81 4.86 -4.00 0.47
N ARG A 82 5.50 -4.56 -0.56
CA ARG A 82 6.15 -5.88 -0.46
C ARG A 82 7.38 -5.86 0.44
N LYS A 83 8.20 -4.82 0.34
CA LYS A 83 9.41 -4.67 1.16
C LYS A 83 9.10 -4.37 2.62
N ARG A 84 8.04 -3.60 2.89
CA ARG A 84 7.66 -3.13 4.22
C ARG A 84 6.18 -3.35 4.48
N PRO A 85 5.76 -4.62 4.64
CA PRO A 85 4.36 -4.99 4.68
C PRO A 85 3.59 -4.50 5.91
N HIS A 86 4.29 -4.15 6.99
CA HIS A 86 3.69 -3.59 8.22
C HIS A 86 3.60 -2.05 8.18
N LEU A 87 4.40 -1.40 7.33
CA LEU A 87 4.60 0.05 7.34
C LEU A 87 3.97 0.77 6.13
N LEU A 88 4.10 0.22 4.92
CA LEU A 88 3.80 0.97 3.69
C LEU A 88 2.58 0.40 2.95
N PRO A 89 1.47 1.15 2.80
CA PRO A 89 0.23 0.68 2.17
C PRO A 89 0.34 0.53 0.64
N VAL A 90 -0.60 -0.21 0.05
CA VAL A 90 -0.75 -0.28 -1.40
C VAL A 90 -1.59 0.91 -1.90
N ILE A 91 -1.00 1.74 -2.75
CA ILE A 91 -1.65 2.94 -3.30
C ILE A 91 -1.92 2.72 -4.80
N ASP A 92 -3.05 2.09 -5.10
CA ASP A 92 -3.54 1.97 -6.48
C ASP A 92 -4.73 2.91 -6.77
N SER A 93 -5.19 2.91 -8.02
CA SER A 93 -6.31 3.77 -8.43
C SER A 93 -7.65 3.38 -7.76
N VAL A 94 -7.83 2.11 -7.40
CA VAL A 94 -9.03 1.60 -6.75
C VAL A 94 -9.06 2.04 -5.29
N VAL A 95 -7.98 1.79 -4.55
CA VAL A 95 -7.83 2.18 -3.14
C VAL A 95 -7.96 3.70 -3.01
N LYS A 96 -7.25 4.48 -3.83
CA LYS A 96 -7.35 5.94 -3.79
C LYS A 96 -8.79 6.44 -3.98
N ARG A 97 -9.52 5.85 -4.92
CA ARG A 97 -10.94 6.21 -5.15
C ARG A 97 -11.81 5.78 -3.97
N ALA A 98 -11.59 4.57 -3.44
CA ALA A 98 -12.36 4.02 -2.34
C ALA A 98 -12.29 4.90 -1.08
N VAL A 99 -11.11 5.46 -0.79
CA VAL A 99 -10.88 6.27 0.41
C VAL A 99 -10.89 7.77 0.15
N GLY A 100 -11.32 8.21 -1.04
CA GLY A 100 -11.39 9.63 -1.39
C GLY A 100 -10.04 10.36 -1.38
N HIS A 101 -8.94 9.65 -1.63
CA HIS A 101 -7.60 10.22 -1.59
C HIS A 101 -7.32 11.14 -2.79
N ASN A 102 -6.97 12.40 -2.51
CA ASN A 102 -6.50 13.37 -3.49
C ASN A 102 -4.99 13.62 -3.33
N PRO A 103 -4.13 13.16 -4.25
CA PRO A 103 -2.68 13.27 -4.11
C PRO A 103 -2.15 14.71 -4.18
N ARG A 104 -2.95 15.69 -4.62
CA ARG A 104 -2.58 17.12 -4.60
C ARG A 104 -2.79 17.78 -3.24
N ARG A 105 -3.59 17.14 -2.37
CA ARG A 105 -4.01 17.72 -1.08
C ARG A 105 -3.57 16.87 0.10
N HIS A 106 -3.36 15.58 -0.11
CA HIS A 106 -3.20 14.60 0.94
C HIS A 106 -1.90 13.83 0.77
N ASN A 107 -1.22 13.58 1.88
CA ASN A 107 -0.17 12.55 1.96
C ASN A 107 -0.82 11.25 2.43
N PHE A 108 -0.76 10.20 1.63
CA PHE A 108 -1.48 8.95 1.92
C PHE A 108 -0.99 8.30 3.22
N TYR A 109 0.32 8.20 3.43
CA TYR A 109 0.91 7.54 4.60
C TYR A 109 0.54 8.25 5.89
N ARG A 110 0.70 9.58 5.90
CA ARG A 110 0.40 10.41 7.06
C ARG A 110 -1.09 10.40 7.38
N ASN A 111 -1.94 10.50 6.36
CA ASN A 111 -3.39 10.46 6.57
C ASN A 111 -3.87 9.08 7.05
N LEU A 112 -3.31 7.99 6.51
CA LEU A 112 -3.66 6.65 6.97
C LEU A 112 -3.16 6.41 8.39
N ARG A 113 -1.91 6.78 8.72
CA ARG A 113 -1.40 6.75 10.09
C ARG A 113 -2.32 7.53 11.03
N ALA A 114 -2.67 8.76 10.68
CA ALA A 114 -3.56 9.59 11.49
C ALA A 114 -4.92 8.90 11.74
N ALA A 115 -5.51 8.29 10.72
CA ALA A 115 -6.75 7.52 10.84
C ALA A 115 -6.58 6.25 11.70
N LEU A 116 -5.44 5.56 11.61
CA LEU A 116 -5.14 4.38 12.43
C LEU A 116 -4.90 4.75 13.90
N THR A 117 -4.38 5.94 14.18
CA THR A 117 -4.11 6.43 15.55
C THR A 117 -5.29 7.15 16.20
N ALA A 118 -6.27 7.60 15.41
CA ALA A 118 -7.44 8.33 15.91
C ALA A 118 -8.34 7.43 16.78
N ASP A 119 -9.18 8.08 17.60
CA ASP A 119 -10.19 7.44 18.43
C ASP A 119 -9.66 6.25 19.24
N ASP A 120 -8.52 6.43 19.92
CA ASP A 120 -7.84 5.37 20.68
C ASP A 120 -7.57 4.11 19.82
N ARG A 121 -7.08 4.34 18.60
CA ARG A 121 -6.75 3.29 17.61
C ARG A 121 -7.93 2.41 17.19
N ARG A 122 -9.17 2.89 17.28
CA ARG A 122 -10.39 2.11 16.96
C ARG A 122 -10.36 1.46 15.58
N LEU A 123 -9.88 2.16 14.55
CA LEU A 123 -9.76 1.58 13.20
C LEU A 123 -8.73 0.44 13.17
N HIS A 124 -7.57 0.64 13.78
CA HIS A 124 -6.51 -0.37 13.85
C HIS A 124 -6.97 -1.62 14.59
N ALA A 125 -7.62 -1.45 15.75
CA ALA A 125 -8.22 -2.55 16.51
C ALA A 125 -9.24 -3.32 15.66
N ARG A 126 -10.12 -2.61 14.94
CA ARG A 126 -11.11 -3.27 14.06
C ARG A 126 -10.48 -4.05 12.92
N LEU A 127 -9.36 -3.57 12.36
CA LEU A 127 -8.63 -4.30 11.32
C LEU A 127 -7.98 -5.59 11.87
N ILE A 128 -7.49 -5.55 13.11
CA ILE A 128 -6.99 -6.75 13.81
C ILE A 128 -8.12 -7.75 14.05
N GLU A 129 -9.26 -7.31 14.58
CA GLU A 129 -10.43 -8.18 14.78
C GLU A 129 -10.85 -8.88 13.48
N ILE A 130 -10.92 -8.15 12.36
CA ILE A 130 -11.29 -8.73 11.06
C ILE A 130 -10.28 -9.79 10.60
N ARG A 131 -8.99 -9.57 10.85
CA ARG A 131 -7.94 -10.55 10.52
C ARG A 131 -8.11 -11.81 11.36
N ASP A 132 -8.34 -11.63 12.65
CA ASP A 132 -8.46 -12.73 13.61
C ASP A 132 -9.72 -13.55 13.31
N ASP A 133 -10.86 -12.88 13.05
CA ASP A 133 -12.13 -13.50 12.60
C ASP A 133 -11.97 -14.28 11.29
N ALA A 134 -11.06 -13.86 10.41
CA ALA A 134 -10.80 -14.52 9.13
C ALA A 134 -9.79 -15.68 9.23
N GLU A 135 -9.15 -15.87 10.39
CA GLU A 135 -8.16 -16.93 10.66
C GLU A 135 -6.99 -16.97 9.64
N ILE A 136 -6.59 -15.80 9.11
CA ILE A 136 -5.59 -15.68 8.05
C ILE A 136 -4.13 -15.54 8.54
N GLY A 137 -3.91 -15.61 9.85
CA GLY A 137 -2.58 -15.56 10.47
C GLY A 137 -2.11 -14.16 10.88
N ASP A 138 -1.26 -14.12 11.92
CA ASP A 138 -0.73 -12.88 12.53
C ASP A 138 0.38 -12.21 11.70
N ASP A 139 0.93 -12.90 10.69
CA ASP A 139 1.91 -12.34 9.76
C ASP A 139 1.28 -11.32 8.80
N ILE A 140 -0.04 -11.32 8.68
CA ILE A 140 -0.79 -10.31 7.94
C ILE A 140 -0.98 -9.06 8.82
N SER A 141 -0.33 -7.97 8.42
CA SER A 141 -0.43 -6.69 9.13
C SER A 141 -1.83 -6.05 9.01
N ALA A 142 -2.19 -5.21 9.98
CA ALA A 142 -3.43 -4.43 9.93
C ALA A 142 -3.56 -3.61 8.64
N ILE A 143 -2.46 -3.06 8.12
CA ILE A 143 -2.49 -2.30 6.86
C ILE A 143 -2.73 -3.18 5.62
N ARG A 144 -2.34 -4.46 5.66
CA ARG A 144 -2.68 -5.41 4.58
C ARG A 144 -4.16 -5.75 4.57
N VAL A 145 -4.76 -5.91 5.75
CA VAL A 145 -6.21 -6.04 5.89
C VAL A 145 -6.91 -4.81 5.31
N PHE A 146 -6.45 -3.61 5.67
CA PHE A 146 -6.97 -2.35 5.11
C PHE A 146 -6.87 -2.32 3.58
N ASP A 147 -5.71 -2.64 3.01
CA ASP A 147 -5.51 -2.60 1.55
C ASP A 147 -6.49 -3.54 0.83
N ILE A 148 -6.70 -4.74 1.36
CA ILE A 148 -7.62 -5.75 0.82
C ILE A 148 -9.06 -5.23 0.89
N LEU A 149 -9.51 -4.77 2.07
CA LEU A 149 -10.87 -4.28 2.28
C LEU A 149 -11.16 -3.04 1.42
N ALA A 150 -10.25 -2.07 1.40
CA ALA A 150 -10.39 -0.85 0.60
C ALA A 150 -10.47 -1.18 -0.90
N TRP A 151 -9.67 -2.13 -1.36
CA TRP A 151 -9.70 -2.58 -2.75
C TRP A 151 -10.96 -3.38 -3.09
N MET A 152 -11.40 -4.30 -2.24
CA MET A 152 -12.65 -5.06 -2.42
C MET A 152 -13.83 -4.10 -2.53
N TRP A 153 -13.94 -3.18 -1.57
CA TRP A 153 -14.95 -2.12 -1.59
C TRP A 153 -14.88 -1.32 -2.89
N GLY A 154 -13.71 -0.79 -3.23
CA GLY A 154 -13.51 0.08 -4.40
C GLY A 154 -13.68 -0.60 -5.76
N SER A 155 -13.45 -1.92 -5.84
CA SER A 155 -13.54 -2.70 -7.07
C SER A 155 -14.98 -3.13 -7.40
N GLY A 156 -15.92 -2.93 -6.47
CA GLY A 156 -17.30 -3.38 -6.64
C GLY A 156 -17.48 -4.88 -6.42
N ARG A 157 -16.47 -5.57 -5.86
CA ARG A 157 -16.63 -6.93 -5.35
C ARG A 157 -17.37 -6.83 -4.02
N THR A 158 -18.65 -7.16 -4.05
CA THR A 158 -19.51 -7.22 -2.86
C THR A 158 -18.87 -8.14 -1.82
N LEU A 159 -18.66 -7.62 -0.60
CA LEU A 159 -18.57 -8.46 0.60
C LEU A 159 -19.95 -9.12 0.69
N LEU A 160 -20.02 -10.43 0.46
CA LEU A 160 -21.25 -11.21 0.39
C LEU A 160 -22.27 -10.71 1.43
N ASP A 161 -23.46 -10.35 0.98
CA ASP A 161 -24.60 -10.15 1.86
C ASP A 161 -24.97 -11.53 2.44
N PRO A 162 -24.79 -11.78 3.75
CA PRO A 162 -25.05 -13.10 4.32
C PRO A 162 -26.54 -13.47 4.28
N GLU A 163 -27.44 -12.49 4.13
CA GLU A 163 -28.88 -12.71 4.19
C GLU A 163 -29.57 -12.72 2.81
N ARG A 164 -28.91 -12.24 1.75
CA ARG A 164 -29.49 -12.20 0.41
C ARG A 164 -28.50 -12.72 -0.60
N GLY A 165 -28.69 -13.97 -1.02
CA GLY A 165 -27.89 -14.63 -2.06
C GLY A 165 -28.07 -14.06 -3.48
N GLU A 166 -28.12 -12.73 -3.67
CA GLU A 166 -28.15 -12.11 -4.99
C GLU A 166 -27.31 -10.80 -5.05
N LEU A 167 -26.66 -10.62 -6.21
CA LEU A 167 -25.79 -9.50 -6.55
C LEU A 167 -26.58 -8.19 -6.63
N SER A 168 -26.44 -7.31 -5.64
CA SER A 168 -26.91 -5.92 -5.74
C SER A 168 -25.77 -5.01 -6.23
N ALA A 169 -25.94 -4.45 -7.43
CA ALA A 169 -25.05 -3.42 -7.96
C ALA A 169 -25.29 -2.08 -7.25
N ARG A 170 -24.22 -1.31 -7.02
CA ARG A 170 -24.24 0.00 -6.36
C ARG A 170 -25.33 0.93 -6.96
N PRO A 171 -26.00 1.77 -6.15
CA PRO A 171 -26.81 2.86 -6.70
C PRO A 171 -25.90 3.86 -7.41
N SER A 172 -26.29 4.24 -8.63
CA SER A 172 -25.63 5.26 -9.43
C SER A 172 -25.57 6.57 -8.66
N VAL A 173 -24.36 7.12 -8.51
CA VAL A 173 -24.19 8.50 -8.07
C VAL A 173 -24.62 9.38 -9.25
N GLU A 174 -25.75 10.08 -9.11
CA GLU A 174 -26.15 11.13 -10.04
C GLU A 174 -25.10 12.25 -9.99
N ASP A 175 -24.50 12.54 -11.15
CA ASP A 175 -23.74 13.76 -11.37
C ASP A 175 -24.70 14.95 -11.28
N GLY A 176 -24.68 15.64 -10.15
CA GLY A 176 -25.33 16.93 -9.95
C GLY A 176 -24.60 18.01 -10.75
N LYS A 177 -25.38 18.73 -11.57
CA LYS A 177 -25.05 19.91 -12.40
C LYS A 177 -24.09 20.91 -11.75
#